data_AF-A0A958HVG2-F1
#
_entry.id   AF-A0A958HVG2-F1
#
_cell.length_a   1.000
_cell.length_b   1.000
_cell.length_c   1.000
_cell.angle_alpha   90.00
_cell.angle_beta   90.00
_cell.angle_gamma   90.00
#
_symmetry.space_group_name_H-M   'P 1'
#
loop_
_entity.id
_entity.type
_entity.pdbx_description
1 polymer ?
#
loop_
_entity_poly.entity_id
_entity_poly.type
_entity_poly.pdbx_seq_one_letter_code
_entity_poly.pdbx_strand_id
1 'polypeptide(L)'
;DWDLVDALDEGGVSLDDIQADQLPEAMQQMSPEERKQFIAKQKQRRAEIQQQIQALSKERRQYVDAKRREQLDSNTLDDAIIRTVREQAARKQYRFD
;
A
#
# COMPACT_ATOMS: atom_id res chain seq x y z
N ASP A 1 -12.52 -8.64 9.79
CA ASP A 1 -11.84 -9.46 10.81
C ASP A 1 -10.56 -8.78 11.26
N TRP A 2 -10.56 -8.35 12.52
CA TRP A 2 -9.38 -7.90 13.25
C TRP A 2 -8.88 -9.08 14.08
N ASP A 3 -7.56 -9.19 14.22
CA ASP A 3 -6.94 -10.29 14.97
C ASP A 3 -6.58 -9.90 16.40
N LEU A 4 -6.03 -10.87 17.16
CA LEU A 4 -5.66 -10.67 18.56
C LEU A 4 -4.63 -9.56 18.76
N VAL A 5 -3.72 -9.33 17.80
CA VAL A 5 -2.69 -8.28 17.93
C VAL A 5 -3.35 -6.91 17.81
N ASP A 6 -4.29 -6.74 16.87
CA ASP A 6 -5.06 -5.49 16.71
C ASP A 6 -5.90 -5.20 17.96
N ALA A 7 -6.61 -6.21 18.47
CA ALA A 7 -7.47 -6.07 19.64
C ALA A 7 -6.69 -5.70 20.93
N LEU A 8 -5.45 -6.19 21.07
CA LEU A 8 -4.55 -5.82 22.15
C LEU A 8 -4.00 -4.39 21.99
N ASP A 9 -3.70 -3.97 20.77
CA ASP A 9 -3.18 -2.62 20.49
C ASP A 9 -4.25 -1.53 20.71
N GLU A 10 -5.51 -1.84 20.48
CA GLU A 10 -6.64 -0.94 20.71
C GLU A 10 -7.11 -0.90 22.17
N GLY A 11 -6.54 -1.76 23.02
CA GLY A 11 -6.90 -1.83 24.44
C GLY A 11 -8.29 -2.40 24.70
N GLY A 12 -8.92 -3.04 23.71
CA GLY A 12 -10.23 -3.68 23.85
C GLY A 12 -10.18 -4.98 24.66
N VAL A 13 -8.98 -5.55 24.83
CA VAL A 13 -8.76 -6.82 25.55
C VAL A 13 -7.38 -6.81 26.20
N SER A 14 -7.23 -7.51 27.33
CA SER A 14 -5.94 -7.84 27.94
C SER A 14 -5.62 -9.30 27.68
N LEU A 15 -4.36 -9.60 27.32
CA LEU A 15 -3.92 -10.97 27.11
C LEU A 15 -4.08 -11.84 28.36
N ASP A 16 -3.97 -11.22 29.54
CA ASP A 16 -4.08 -11.90 30.84
C ASP A 16 -5.55 -12.25 31.18
N ASP A 17 -6.53 -11.63 30.51
CA ASP A 17 -7.96 -11.86 30.75
C ASP A 17 -8.56 -12.92 29.81
N ILE A 18 -7.79 -13.39 28.82
CA ILE A 18 -8.27 -14.36 27.81
C ILE A 18 -8.00 -15.79 28.29
N GLN A 19 -9.04 -16.62 28.29
CA GLN A 19 -8.92 -18.04 28.64
C GLN A 19 -8.09 -18.79 27.60
N ALA A 20 -7.36 -19.82 28.05
CA ALA A 20 -6.42 -20.55 27.21
C ALA A 20 -7.07 -21.21 25.98
N ASP A 21 -8.34 -21.63 26.09
CA ASP A 21 -9.13 -22.24 25.02
C ASP A 21 -9.65 -21.22 23.98
N GLN A 22 -9.71 -19.94 24.34
CA GLN A 22 -10.06 -18.84 23.44
C GLN A 22 -8.88 -18.30 22.66
N LEU A 23 -7.65 -18.69 23.03
CA LEU A 23 -6.46 -18.30 22.28
C LEU A 23 -6.32 -19.12 20.99
N PRO A 24 -5.60 -18.59 19.99
CA PRO A 24 -5.21 -19.35 18.81
C PRO A 24 -4.48 -20.64 19.20
N GLU A 25 -4.66 -21.70 18.43
CA GLU A 25 -4.15 -23.05 18.72
C GLU A 25 -2.66 -23.08 19.11
N ALA A 26 -1.83 -22.33 18.39
CA ALA A 26 -0.39 -22.20 18.66
C ALA A 26 -0.08 -21.61 20.05
N MET A 27 -0.98 -20.78 20.60
CA MET A 27 -0.81 -20.09 21.88
C MET A 27 -1.45 -20.81 23.07
N GLN A 28 -2.39 -21.74 22.83
CA GLN A 28 -3.07 -22.46 23.91
C GLN A 28 -2.07 -23.27 24.77
N GLN A 29 -1.07 -23.86 24.11
CA GLN A 29 0.00 -24.66 24.73
C GLN A 29 1.15 -23.81 25.30
N MET A 30 1.18 -22.50 25.04
CA MET A 30 2.23 -21.60 25.54
C MET A 30 1.95 -21.17 26.98
N SER A 31 3.00 -21.01 27.77
CA SER A 31 2.94 -20.32 29.07
C SER A 31 2.58 -18.83 28.90
N PRO A 32 2.12 -18.14 29.96
CA PRO A 32 1.80 -16.71 29.89
C PRO A 32 2.95 -15.84 29.37
N GLU A 33 4.18 -16.15 29.77
CA GLU A 33 5.37 -15.42 29.32
C GLU A 33 5.66 -15.68 27.83
N GLU A 34 5.57 -16.93 27.38
CA GLU A 34 5.74 -17.28 25.97
C GLU A 34 4.67 -16.64 25.09
N ARG A 35 3.41 -16.53 25.58
CA ARG A 35 2.34 -15.82 24.87
C ARG A 35 2.67 -14.35 24.68
N LYS A 36 3.17 -13.67 25.73
CA LYS A 36 3.59 -12.26 25.67
C LYS A 36 4.72 -12.06 24.65
N GLN A 37 5.73 -12.92 24.69
CA GLN A 37 6.85 -12.89 23.75
C GLN A 37 6.42 -13.19 22.31
N PHE A 38 5.50 -14.15 22.11
CA PHE A 38 4.97 -14.49 20.80
C PHE A 38 4.24 -13.30 20.17
N ILE A 39 3.35 -12.65 20.93
CA ILE A 39 2.62 -11.47 20.44
C ILE A 39 3.57 -10.32 20.14
N ALA A 40 4.55 -10.05 21.01
CA ALA A 40 5.56 -9.02 20.77
C ALA A 40 6.32 -9.27 19.45
N LYS A 41 6.71 -10.53 19.19
CA LYS A 41 7.36 -10.93 17.94
C LYS A 41 6.45 -10.74 16.72
N GLN A 42 5.19 -11.12 16.83
CA GLN A 42 4.21 -10.94 15.76
C GLN A 42 3.96 -9.47 15.46
N LYS A 43 3.88 -8.63 16.49
CA LYS A 43 3.74 -7.18 16.36
C LYS A 43 4.95 -6.55 15.67
N GLN A 44 6.16 -6.91 16.09
CA GLN A 44 7.39 -6.47 15.43
C GLN A 44 7.41 -6.90 13.96
N ARG A 45 7.07 -8.16 13.67
CA ARG A 45 7.05 -8.67 12.31
C ARG A 45 6.04 -7.92 11.44
N ARG A 46 4.87 -7.59 11.96
CA ARG A 46 3.86 -6.77 11.28
C ARG A 46 4.42 -5.39 10.95
N ALA A 47 5.06 -4.73 11.92
CA ALA A 47 5.64 -3.41 11.72
C ALA A 47 6.73 -3.43 10.61
N GLU A 48 7.61 -4.43 10.61
CA GLU A 48 8.62 -4.61 9.56
C GLU A 48 8.00 -4.79 8.17
N ILE A 49 6.98 -5.64 8.05
CA ILE A 49 6.27 -5.88 6.78
C ILE A 49 5.57 -4.58 6.32
N GLN A 50 4.93 -3.86 7.24
CA GLN A 50 4.26 -2.59 6.93
C GLN A 50 5.25 -1.56 6.37
N GLN A 51 6.46 -1.46 6.96
CA GLN A 51 7.52 -0.59 6.47
C GLN A 51 7.98 -0.99 5.06
N GLN A 52 8.18 -2.29 4.81
CA GLN A 52 8.55 -2.79 3.49
C GLN A 52 7.47 -2.48 2.44
N ILE A 53 6.20 -2.67 2.77
CA ILE A 53 5.07 -2.33 1.89
C ILE A 53 5.07 -0.84 1.55
N GLN A 54 5.30 0.04 2.54
CA GLN A 54 5.35 1.48 2.31
C GLN A 54 6.52 1.88 1.40
N ALA A 55 7.70 1.29 1.61
CA ALA A 55 8.88 1.51 0.79
C ALA A 55 8.62 1.08 -0.67
N LEU A 56 8.18 -0.17 -0.89
CA LEU A 56 7.85 -0.69 -2.21
C LEU A 56 6.75 0.12 -2.91
N SER A 57 5.75 0.57 -2.15
CA SER A 57 4.68 1.41 -2.70
C SER A 57 5.20 2.78 -3.17
N LYS A 58 6.18 3.35 -2.45
CA LYS A 58 6.84 4.60 -2.84
C LYS A 58 7.67 4.40 -4.11
N GLU A 59 8.49 3.35 -4.15
CA GLU A 59 9.30 3.00 -5.33
C GLU A 59 8.42 2.77 -6.56
N ARG A 60 7.31 2.02 -6.40
CA ARG A 60 6.35 1.81 -7.48
C ARG A 60 5.79 3.13 -8.01
N ARG A 61 5.37 4.05 -7.13
CA ARG A 61 4.85 5.36 -7.56
C ARG A 61 5.90 6.15 -8.34
N GLN A 62 7.13 6.21 -7.83
CA GLN A 62 8.23 6.89 -8.51
C GLN A 62 8.51 6.29 -9.89
N TYR A 63 8.53 4.96 -9.99
CA TYR A 63 8.72 4.26 -11.26
C TYR A 63 7.59 4.55 -12.27
N VAL A 64 6.33 4.45 -11.83
CA VAL A 64 5.17 4.74 -12.70
C VAL A 64 5.17 6.19 -13.15
N ASP A 65 5.48 7.14 -12.27
CA ASP A 65 5.54 8.56 -12.62
C ASP A 65 6.68 8.84 -13.61
N ALA A 66 7.85 8.23 -13.43
CA ALA A 66 8.95 8.33 -14.38
C ALA A 66 8.56 7.75 -15.75
N LYS A 67 7.96 6.55 -15.79
CA LYS A 67 7.51 5.93 -17.03
C LYS A 67 6.41 6.70 -17.75
N ARG A 68 5.48 7.32 -17.01
CA ARG A 68 4.48 8.22 -17.59
C ARG A 68 5.13 9.44 -18.25
N ARG A 69 6.15 10.04 -17.62
CA ARG A 69 6.88 11.17 -18.21
C ARG A 69 7.65 10.75 -19.48
N GLU A 70 8.32 9.60 -19.44
CA GLU A 70 8.99 9.05 -20.63
C GLU A 70 8.01 8.80 -21.80
N GLN A 71 6.77 8.39 -21.49
CA GLN A 71 5.72 8.21 -22.50
C GLN A 71 5.13 9.52 -23.02
N LEU A 72 5.08 10.58 -22.21
CA LEU A 72 4.65 11.91 -22.67
C LEU A 72 5.67 12.56 -23.63
N ASP A 73 6.94 12.15 -23.58
CA ASP A 73 7.95 12.53 -24.58
C ASP A 73 7.86 11.67 -25.87
N SER A 74 7.03 10.63 -25.89
CA SER A 74 6.78 9.85 -27.10
C SER A 74 5.56 10.40 -27.84
N ASN A 75 5.75 10.88 -29.08
CA ASN A 75 4.70 11.28 -30.03
C ASN A 75 3.54 10.26 -30.04
N THR A 76 2.54 10.43 -29.18
CA THR A 76 1.40 9.53 -29.14
C THR A 76 0.49 9.77 -30.34
N LEU A 77 -0.35 8.79 -30.69
CA LEU A 77 -1.35 8.98 -31.74
C LEU A 77 -2.25 10.20 -31.43
N ASP A 78 -2.59 10.39 -30.16
CA ASP A 78 -3.41 11.51 -29.72
C ASP A 78 -2.69 12.85 -29.92
N ASP A 79 -1.40 12.95 -29.60
CA ASP A 79 -0.58 14.15 -29.88
C ASP A 79 -0.47 14.42 -31.39
N ALA A 80 -0.28 13.36 -32.18
CA ALA A 80 -0.21 13.45 -33.63
C ALA A 80 -1.54 13.94 -34.25
N ILE A 81 -2.67 13.45 -33.74
CA ILE A 81 -4.00 13.88 -34.17
C ILE A 81 -4.25 15.35 -33.77
N ILE A 82 -3.99 15.73 -32.52
CA ILE A 82 -4.18 17.10 -32.03
C ILE A 82 -3.34 18.08 -32.84
N ARG A 83 -2.06 17.75 -33.07
CA ARG A 83 -1.17 18.55 -33.91
C ARG A 83 -1.70 18.69 -35.33
N THR A 84 -2.12 17.60 -35.95
CA THR A 84 -2.64 17.59 -37.33
C THR A 84 -3.91 18.45 -37.43
N VAL A 85 -4.84 18.31 -36.49
CA VAL A 85 -6.09 19.10 -36.48
C VAL A 85 -5.79 20.58 -36.31
N ARG A 86 -4.87 20.95 -35.40
CA ARG A 86 -4.46 22.35 -35.21
C ARG A 86 -3.78 22.93 -36.45
N GLU A 87 -2.89 22.19 -37.11
CA GLU A 87 -2.24 22.62 -38.35
C GLU A 87 -3.26 22.85 -39.47
N GLN A 88 -4.24 21.95 -39.64
CA GLN A 88 -5.31 22.11 -40.63
C GLN A 88 -6.24 23.29 -40.31
N ALA A 89 -6.55 23.51 -39.04
CA ALA A 89 -7.38 24.63 -38.59
C ALA A 89 -6.67 25.98 -38.78
N ALA A 90 -5.36 26.06 -38.50
CA ALA A 90 -4.55 27.25 -38.75
C ALA A 90 -4.49 27.60 -40.24
N ARG A 91 -4.36 26.61 -41.13
CA ARG A 91 -4.47 26.81 -42.60
C ARG A 91 -5.82 27.40 -43.00
N LYS A 92 -6.88 27.05 -42.28
CA LYS A 92 -8.23 27.59 -42.46
C LYS A 92 -8.48 28.87 -41.66
N GLN A 93 -7.44 29.51 -41.11
CA GLN A 93 -7.49 30.76 -40.36
C GLN A 93 -8.30 30.71 -39.05
N TYR A 94 -8.54 29.52 -38.48
CA TYR A 94 -9.08 29.40 -37.13
C TYR A 94 -8.00 29.74 -36.10
N ARG A 95 -8.38 30.47 -35.06
CA ARG A 95 -7.53 30.78 -33.90
C ARG A 95 -8.03 29.99 -32.69
N PHE A 96 -7.08 29.49 -31.91
CA PHE A 96 -7.34 28.79 -30.66
C PHE A 96 -6.91 29.71 -29.52
N ASP A 97 -7.82 30.00 -28.59
CA ASP A 97 -7.52 30.69 -27.32
C ASP A 97 -7.02 29.69 -26.27
#